data_AF-A0A8J1IQZ6-F1
#
_entry.id   AF-A0A8J1IQZ6-F1
#
_cell.length_a   1.000
_cell.length_b   1.000
_cell.length_c   1.000
_cell.angle_alpha   90.00
_cell.angle_beta   90.00
_cell.angle_gamma   90.00
#
_symmetry.space_group_name_H-M   'P 1'
#
loop_
_entity.id
_entity.type
_entity.pdbx_description
1 polymer ?
#
loop_
_entity_poly.entity_id
_entity_poly.type
_entity_poly.pdbx_seq_one_letter_code
_entity_poly.pdbx_strand_id
1 'polypeptide(L)'
;MSESPAQGTSSDPQTCDFYRVSESLPPKFNQPETWRRGYRPKTDNPLYRTSNQIYGSRPPTVHEMPTTFNGISDKFSETAVKCGMYRNHGFNTSTERSYVSGPDNLITAADRLNFHRSYKLMGP
;
A
#
# COMPACT_ATOMS: atom_id res chain seq x y z
N MET A 1 21.18 -19.44 -53.96
CA MET A 1 20.56 -18.42 -53.08
C MET A 1 19.51 -19.16 -52.27
N SER A 2 19.87 -19.59 -51.07
CA SER A 2 18.99 -20.34 -50.17
C SER A 2 18.29 -19.35 -49.25
N GLU A 3 17.01 -19.08 -49.51
CA GLU A 3 16.16 -18.35 -48.57
C GLU A 3 15.97 -19.19 -47.30
N SER A 4 16.38 -18.66 -46.16
CA SER A 4 16.05 -19.19 -44.84
C SER A 4 14.64 -18.75 -44.47
N PRO A 5 13.75 -19.64 -43.98
CA PRO A 5 12.45 -19.23 -43.50
C PRO A 5 12.63 -18.50 -42.16
N ALA A 6 12.11 -17.29 -42.05
CA ALA A 6 12.04 -16.56 -40.80
C ALA A 6 11.21 -17.39 -39.80
N GLN A 7 11.84 -17.87 -38.73
CA GLN A 7 11.17 -18.48 -37.60
C GLN A 7 10.28 -17.42 -36.94
N GLY A 8 9.00 -17.39 -37.28
CA GLY A 8 7.99 -16.71 -36.48
C GLY A 8 7.92 -17.39 -35.12
N THR A 9 8.44 -16.74 -34.08
CA THR A 9 8.14 -17.14 -32.70
C THR A 9 6.64 -16.98 -32.52
N SER A 10 5.89 -18.07 -32.40
CA SER A 10 4.46 -18.04 -32.12
C SER A 10 4.23 -17.60 -30.66
N SER A 11 4.45 -16.32 -30.38
CA SER A 11 4.16 -15.71 -29.10
C SER A 11 2.68 -15.36 -29.03
N ASP A 12 2.02 -15.72 -27.93
CA ASP A 12 0.65 -15.26 -27.67
C ASP A 12 0.58 -13.73 -27.73
N PRO A 13 -0.54 -13.15 -28.23
CA PRO A 13 -0.66 -11.71 -28.43
C PRO A 13 -0.56 -10.97 -27.09
N GLN A 14 0.35 -10.01 -27.01
CA GLN A 14 0.52 -9.16 -25.84
C GLN A 14 -0.16 -7.81 -26.05
N THR A 15 -0.61 -7.19 -24.95
CA THR A 15 -1.25 -5.87 -25.00
C THR A 15 -0.32 -4.81 -25.57
N CYS A 16 1.00 -4.90 -25.31
CA CYS A 16 2.01 -3.99 -25.84
C CYS A 16 2.21 -4.08 -27.35
N ASP A 17 1.84 -5.20 -27.98
CA ASP A 17 1.96 -5.37 -29.44
C ASP A 17 0.95 -4.49 -30.19
N PHE A 18 -0.20 -4.23 -29.56
CA PHE A 18 -1.31 -3.47 -30.14
C PHE A 18 -1.42 -2.05 -29.59
N TYR A 19 -1.02 -1.83 -28.33
CA TYR A 19 -1.20 -0.58 -27.62
C TYR A 19 0.09 -0.10 -26.95
N ARG A 20 0.19 1.21 -26.75
CA ARG A 20 1.24 1.80 -25.92
C ARG A 20 0.92 1.54 -24.46
N VAL A 21 1.80 0.79 -23.80
CA VAL A 21 1.68 0.34 -22.42
C VAL A 21 2.76 1.00 -21.56
N SER A 22 2.45 1.33 -20.30
CA SER A 22 3.47 1.84 -19.36
C SER A 22 4.45 0.75 -18.94
N GLU A 23 5.73 1.08 -18.80
CA GLU A 23 6.78 0.16 -18.34
C GLU A 23 6.50 -0.43 -16.94
N SER A 24 5.81 0.33 -16.08
CA SER A 24 5.41 -0.11 -14.73
C SER A 24 4.18 -1.02 -14.71
N LEU A 25 3.63 -1.41 -15.86
CA LEU A 25 2.44 -2.27 -15.92
C LEU A 25 2.82 -3.68 -15.45
N PRO A 26 2.09 -4.26 -14.48
CA PRO A 26 2.31 -5.64 -14.07
C PRO A 26 2.22 -6.60 -15.26
N PRO A 27 3.15 -7.58 -15.41
CA PRO A 27 3.23 -8.46 -16.58
C PRO A 27 1.93 -9.21 -16.90
N LYS A 28 1.14 -9.51 -15.86
CA LYS A 28 -0.19 -10.10 -16.04
C LYS A 28 -1.02 -9.26 -17.02
N PHE A 29 -1.09 -7.93 -16.89
CA PHE A 29 -1.91 -7.04 -17.76
C PHE A 29 -1.37 -6.88 -19.17
N ASN A 30 -0.08 -7.17 -19.36
CA ASN A 30 0.46 -7.27 -20.71
C ASN A 30 0.12 -8.61 -21.39
N GLN A 31 -0.18 -9.66 -20.61
CA GLN A 31 -0.36 -11.03 -21.10
C GLN A 31 -1.76 -11.55 -20.75
N PRO A 32 -2.79 -11.29 -21.60
CA PRO A 32 -4.18 -11.66 -21.31
C PRO A 32 -4.36 -13.17 -21.08
N GLU A 33 -3.52 -14.00 -21.69
CA GLU A 33 -3.48 -15.45 -21.49
C GLU A 33 -3.40 -15.88 -20.02
N THR A 34 -2.73 -15.08 -19.18
CA THR A 34 -2.58 -15.35 -17.75
C THR A 34 -3.92 -15.49 -17.03
N TRP A 35 -4.96 -14.77 -17.48
CA TRP A 35 -6.31 -14.84 -16.88
C TRP A 35 -7.15 -16.00 -17.36
N ARG A 36 -6.83 -16.62 -18.51
CA ARG A 36 -7.68 -17.68 -19.09
C ARG A 36 -7.92 -18.85 -18.16
N ARG A 37 -7.01 -19.13 -17.22
CA ARG A 37 -7.20 -20.17 -16.21
C ARG A 37 -8.44 -19.95 -15.32
N GLY A 38 -8.83 -18.70 -15.08
CA GLY A 38 -10.00 -18.35 -14.28
C GLY A 38 -11.31 -18.27 -15.07
N TYR A 39 -11.23 -18.06 -16.38
CA TYR A 39 -12.38 -17.94 -17.28
C TYR A 39 -12.55 -19.24 -18.06
N ARG A 40 -13.07 -20.27 -17.39
CA ARG A 40 -13.37 -21.56 -18.02
C ARG A 40 -14.82 -21.57 -18.48
N PRO A 41 -15.10 -21.48 -19.80
CA PRO A 41 -16.45 -21.74 -20.29
C PRO A 41 -16.79 -23.18 -19.93
N LYS A 42 -17.81 -23.35 -19.08
CA LYS A 42 -18.33 -24.68 -18.77
C LYS A 42 -19.12 -25.17 -19.98
N THR A 43 -18.80 -26.37 -20.46
CA THR A 43 -19.56 -27.04 -21.52
C THR A 43 -20.87 -27.55 -20.92
N ASP A 44 -21.86 -26.67 -20.83
CA ASP A 44 -23.21 -26.99 -20.37
C ASP A 44 -24.12 -27.34 -21.56
N ASN A 45 -25.14 -28.16 -21.31
CA ASN A 45 -26.13 -28.52 -22.31
C ASN A 45 -26.85 -27.24 -22.82
N PRO A 46 -26.96 -27.03 -24.14
CA PRO A 46 -27.58 -25.83 -24.69
C PRO A 46 -29.03 -25.62 -24.24
N LEU A 47 -29.77 -26.67 -23.87
CA LEU A 47 -31.14 -26.60 -23.36
C LEU A 47 -31.24 -26.12 -21.90
N TYR A 48 -30.16 -26.26 -21.12
CA TYR A 48 -30.12 -25.93 -19.69
C TYR A 48 -29.15 -24.77 -19.43
N ARG A 49 -29.27 -23.69 -20.21
CA ARG A 49 -28.52 -22.46 -19.98
C ARG A 49 -29.26 -21.48 -19.07
N THR A 50 -28.53 -20.88 -18.14
CA THR A 50 -29.02 -19.78 -17.29
C THR A 50 -28.34 -18.47 -17.69
N SER A 51 -28.99 -17.34 -17.41
CA SER A 51 -28.41 -16.02 -17.64
C SER A 51 -27.11 -15.79 -16.85
N ASN A 52 -27.02 -16.38 -15.66
CA ASN A 52 -25.85 -16.24 -14.79
C ASN A 52 -24.60 -16.92 -15.36
N GLN A 53 -24.73 -17.92 -16.24
CA GLN A 53 -23.59 -18.55 -16.91
C GLN A 53 -22.88 -17.62 -17.89
N ILE A 54 -23.47 -16.48 -18.27
CA ILE A 54 -22.84 -15.49 -19.14
C ILE A 54 -21.66 -14.83 -18.43
N TYR A 55 -21.80 -14.55 -17.13
CA TYR A 55 -20.73 -13.94 -16.33
C TYR A 55 -19.52 -14.90 -16.22
N GLY A 56 -18.32 -14.38 -16.49
CA GLY A 56 -17.08 -15.17 -16.40
C GLY A 56 -16.90 -16.24 -17.49
N SER A 57 -17.83 -16.36 -18.45
CA SER A 57 -17.72 -17.33 -19.56
C SER A 57 -16.67 -16.97 -20.60
N ARG A 58 -16.33 -15.68 -20.74
CA ARG A 58 -15.41 -15.15 -21.75
C ARG A 58 -14.14 -14.63 -21.08
N PRO A 59 -12.94 -15.13 -21.45
CA PRO A 59 -11.70 -14.56 -20.97
C PRO A 59 -11.48 -13.16 -21.55
N PRO A 60 -10.74 -12.30 -20.84
CA PRO A 60 -10.43 -10.98 -21.35
C PRO A 60 -9.38 -11.03 -22.46
N THR A 61 -9.46 -10.07 -23.38
CA THR A 61 -8.63 -9.93 -24.57
C THR A 61 -7.65 -8.76 -24.46
N VAL A 62 -6.70 -8.65 -25.40
CA VAL A 62 -5.75 -7.52 -25.47
C VAL A 62 -6.43 -6.14 -25.51
N HIS A 63 -7.66 -6.07 -26.03
CA HIS A 63 -8.41 -4.81 -26.17
C HIS A 63 -9.16 -4.41 -24.88
N GLU A 64 -9.34 -5.35 -23.96
CA GLU A 64 -9.99 -5.12 -22.66
C GLU A 64 -8.95 -4.88 -21.55
N MET A 65 -7.67 -5.19 -21.80
CA MET A 65 -6.59 -5.01 -20.85
C MET A 65 -6.26 -3.53 -20.61
N PRO A 66 -5.99 -3.13 -19.35
CA PRO A 66 -5.57 -1.77 -19.06
C PRO A 66 -4.14 -1.53 -19.59
N THR A 67 -3.92 -0.33 -20.14
CA THR A 67 -2.59 0.11 -20.60
C THR A 67 -1.71 0.67 -19.47
N THR A 68 -2.33 1.06 -18.35
CA THR A 68 -1.67 1.58 -17.15
C THR A 68 -2.34 1.03 -15.89
N PHE A 69 -1.55 0.71 -14.86
CA PHE A 69 -2.06 0.27 -13.56
C PHE A 69 -1.37 1.03 -12.42
N ASN A 70 -2.15 1.86 -11.72
CA ASN A 70 -1.67 2.67 -10.61
C ASN A 70 -2.12 2.05 -9.28
N GLY A 71 -1.54 0.89 -8.95
CA GLY A 71 -1.80 0.24 -7.67
C GLY A 71 -1.16 0.99 -6.51
N ILE A 72 -1.87 1.11 -5.39
CA ILE A 72 -1.33 1.63 -4.14
C ILE A 72 -0.61 0.49 -3.41
N SER A 73 0.61 0.72 -2.96
CA SER A 73 1.37 -0.26 -2.19
C SER A 73 1.24 -0.02 -0.69
N ASP A 74 0.74 -1.00 0.05
CA ASP A 74 0.61 -0.92 1.51
C ASP A 74 1.86 -1.40 2.27
N LYS A 75 2.99 -1.59 1.58
CA LYS A 75 4.24 -2.14 2.16
C LYS A 75 4.73 -1.36 3.39
N PHE A 76 4.57 -0.03 3.37
CA PHE A 76 4.95 0.82 4.50
C PHE A 76 4.04 0.55 5.72
N SER A 77 2.73 0.58 5.51
CA SER A 77 1.72 0.46 6.56
C SER A 77 1.55 -0.98 7.07
N GLU A 78 1.95 -1.99 6.30
CA GLU A 78 1.82 -3.41 6.65
C GLU A 78 2.43 -3.73 8.03
N THR A 79 3.58 -3.13 8.34
CA THR A 79 4.25 -3.30 9.63
C THR A 79 3.43 -2.71 10.78
N ALA A 80 2.91 -1.50 10.61
CA ALA A 80 2.07 -0.83 11.59
C ALA A 80 0.75 -1.58 11.83
N VAL A 81 0.11 -2.08 10.77
CA VAL A 81 -1.12 -2.88 10.87
C VAL A 81 -0.90 -4.15 11.68
N LYS A 82 0.23 -4.84 11.48
CA LYS A 82 0.59 -6.06 12.24
C LYS A 82 0.84 -5.79 13.72
N CYS A 83 1.47 -4.65 14.05
CA CYS A 83 1.77 -4.29 15.44
C CYS A 83 0.55 -3.79 16.23
N GLY A 84 -0.52 -3.37 15.54
CA GLY A 84 -1.75 -2.90 16.16
C GLY A 84 -1.64 -1.49 16.74
N MET A 85 -2.59 -1.12 17.62
CA MET A 85 -2.66 0.22 18.18
C MET A 85 -1.53 0.50 19.16
N TYR A 86 -0.83 1.62 18.97
CA TYR A 86 0.20 2.09 19.89
C TYR A 86 -0.35 2.27 21.31
N ARG A 87 0.42 1.81 22.30
CA ARG A 87 0.18 2.05 23.73
C ARG A 87 1.40 2.74 24.34
N ASN A 88 1.15 3.81 25.09
CA ASN A 88 2.21 4.48 25.83
C ASN A 88 2.44 3.77 27.18
N HIS A 89 3.67 3.27 27.38
CA HIS A 89 4.12 2.65 28.63
C HIS A 89 5.25 3.46 29.32
N GLY A 90 5.52 4.69 28.85
CA GLY A 90 6.54 5.55 29.44
C GLY A 90 6.06 6.22 30.73
N PHE A 91 6.97 6.38 31.70
CA PHE A 91 6.74 7.23 32.87
C PHE A 91 6.99 8.71 32.51
N ASN A 92 6.26 9.62 33.16
CA ASN A 92 6.52 11.04 33.05
C ASN A 92 7.78 11.39 33.86
N THR A 93 8.90 11.62 33.18
CA THR A 93 10.20 11.95 33.79
C THR A 93 10.63 13.40 33.54
N SER A 94 9.73 14.24 33.03
CA SER A 94 10.03 15.66 32.84
C SER A 94 10.30 16.30 34.20
N THR A 95 11.48 16.89 34.36
CA THR A 95 11.76 17.75 35.50
C THR A 95 10.94 19.04 35.39
N GLU A 96 10.46 19.55 36.52
CA GLU A 96 9.74 20.81 36.55
C GLU A 96 10.63 21.96 36.01
N ARG A 97 10.06 22.82 35.17
CA ARG A 97 10.74 23.99 34.59
C ARG A 97 10.03 25.29 34.97
N SER A 98 9.62 25.38 36.24
CA SER A 98 8.94 26.57 36.75
C SER A 98 9.86 27.79 36.62
N TYR A 99 9.35 28.85 35.99
CA TYR A 99 10.06 30.14 35.91
C TYR A 99 10.28 30.75 37.31
N VAL A 100 9.41 30.40 38.26
CA VAL A 100 9.43 30.91 39.65
C VAL A 100 10.45 30.16 40.51
N SER A 101 10.62 28.86 40.28
CA SER A 101 11.51 28.01 41.08
C SER A 101 12.91 27.93 40.47
N GLY A 102 13.03 28.12 39.15
CA GLY A 102 14.28 28.14 38.40
C GLY A 102 14.81 26.74 38.07
N PRO A 103 15.82 26.64 37.19
CA PRO A 103 16.33 25.36 36.70
C PRO A 103 16.95 24.47 37.78
N ASP A 104 17.32 25.06 38.93
CA ASP A 104 17.97 24.36 40.04
C ASP A 104 16.97 23.82 41.08
N ASN A 105 15.66 24.00 40.86
CA ASN A 105 14.63 23.60 41.82
C ASN A 105 13.84 22.39 41.37
N LEU A 106 14.02 21.30 42.11
CA LEU A 106 13.15 20.13 42.05
C LEU A 106 12.15 20.27 43.20
N ILE A 107 10.96 20.85 42.97
CA ILE A 107 9.91 20.90 44.00
C ILE A 107 9.52 19.46 44.32
N THR A 108 10.13 18.93 45.38
CA THR A 108 9.80 17.62 45.91
C THR A 108 8.65 17.83 46.89
N ALA A 109 7.78 16.83 47.09
CA ALA A 109 6.67 16.95 48.04
C ALA A 109 7.11 17.39 49.45
N ALA A 110 8.38 17.13 49.81
CA ALA A 110 9.02 17.53 51.06
C ALA A 110 9.55 18.98 51.09
N ASP A 111 9.84 19.60 49.95
CA ASP A 111 10.42 20.96 49.89
C ASP A 111 9.62 21.85 48.93
N ARG A 112 8.52 22.40 49.46
CA ARG A 112 7.55 23.23 48.72
C ARG A 112 7.83 24.74 48.80
N LEU A 113 8.85 25.15 49.55
CA LEU A 113 9.18 26.57 49.79
C LEU A 113 10.54 26.96 49.21
N ASN A 114 10.98 26.25 48.18
CA ASN A 114 12.23 26.52 47.50
C ASN A 114 11.94 27.38 46.26
N PHE A 115 12.00 28.70 46.44
CA PHE A 115 11.77 29.70 45.39
C PHE A 115 13.11 30.11 44.76
N HIS A 116 13.11 30.40 43.45
CA HIS A 116 14.31 30.89 42.78
C HIS A 116 14.77 32.20 43.41
N ARG A 117 16.09 32.42 43.47
CA ARG A 117 16.69 33.63 44.06
C ARG A 117 16.26 34.93 43.37
N SER A 118 15.68 34.86 42.16
CA SER A 118 15.09 36.00 41.45
C SER A 118 13.68 36.38 41.93
N TYR A 119 13.02 35.54 42.72
CA TYR A 119 11.72 35.85 43.32
C TYR A 119 11.94 36.78 44.51
N LYS A 120 12.14 38.07 44.24
CA LYS A 120 12.18 39.09 45.29
C LYS A 120 10.78 39.22 45.90
N LEU A 121 10.66 39.08 47.22
CA LEU A 121 9.41 39.39 47.95
C LEU A 121 9.08 40.90 47.92
N MET A 122 10.06 41.72 47.55
CA MET A 122 9.96 43.15 47.34
C MET A 122 10.18 43.37 45.85
N GLY A 123 9.16 43.82 45.12
CA GLY A 123 9.18 44.01 43.65
C GLY A 123 10.29 44.94 43.14
N PRO A 124 10.30 45.29 41.83
CA PRO A 124 11.38 46.08 41.23
C PRO A 124 11.75 47.33 42.04
#